data_AF-A0A954LDT8-F1
#
_entry.id   AF-A0A954LDT8-F1
#
_cell.length_a   1.000
_cell.length_b   1.000
_cell.length_c   1.000
_cell.angle_alpha   90.00
_cell.angle_beta   90.00
_cell.angle_gamma   90.00
#
_symmetry.space_group_name_H-M   'P 1'
#
loop_
_entity.id
_entity.type
_entity.pdbx_description
1 polymer ?
#
loop_
_entity_poly.entity_id
_entity_poly.type
_entity_poly.pdbx_seq_one_letter_code
_entity_poly.pdbx_strand_id
1 'polypeptide(L)'
;MRNPPFLFRRGFAGRIVCVMLGSALIATPSSVAVGQNGDREDTARTRVNWCDNDAIPFLKAETIAPIKERQQFTSRSAGAYWEFQAGEMLGGVGTNSRVTGEEQAEMLARLWVGEHFGEMPEHASLEIVKIVRRDVPDPDNDGVSPVYVVFLKENFHGMMTCNFANVVIRKGRVQTALVDLRRYTPFGGYQKCISKEHATKAMREFIQKRGASAEQLRHFDESIELRLMYSWSPQPLKDEEFLIPLWDMGEKGGFLIDARTGVVRFED
;
A
#
# COMPACT_ATOMS: atom_id res chain seq x y z
N MET A 1 -5.97 -17.40 44.24
CA MET A 1 -5.04 -16.28 43.94
C MET A 1 -5.59 -15.57 42.71
N ARG A 2 -5.95 -14.28 42.87
CA ARG A 2 -6.71 -13.49 41.89
C ARG A 2 -5.74 -12.57 41.15
N ASN A 3 -5.79 -12.56 39.83
CA ASN A 3 -5.12 -11.58 38.97
C ASN A 3 -5.73 -10.18 39.18
N PRO A 4 -4.94 -9.10 39.14
CA PRO A 4 -5.46 -7.74 39.21
C PRO A 4 -6.01 -7.28 37.84
N PRO A 5 -6.98 -6.35 37.82
CA PRO A 5 -7.50 -5.78 36.57
C PRO A 5 -6.64 -4.59 36.10
N PHE A 6 -6.36 -4.52 34.81
CA PHE A 6 -5.76 -3.34 34.19
C PHE A 6 -6.82 -2.27 33.90
N LEU A 7 -6.62 -1.11 34.53
CA LEU A 7 -7.36 0.12 34.33
C LEU A 7 -6.83 0.86 33.09
N PHE A 8 -7.66 1.02 32.05
CA PHE A 8 -7.42 2.01 31.01
C PHE A 8 -7.97 3.37 31.48
N ARG A 9 -7.07 4.32 31.79
CA ARG A 9 -7.43 5.74 31.92
C ARG A 9 -7.55 6.36 30.54
N ARG A 10 -8.69 7.03 30.32
CA ARG A 10 -8.96 7.94 29.20
C ARG A 10 -8.06 9.19 29.31
N GLY A 11 -7.47 9.57 28.19
CA GLY A 11 -6.90 10.89 27.89
C GLY A 11 -7.29 11.27 26.46
N PHE A 12 -7.63 12.54 26.26
CA PHE A 12 -8.58 13.06 25.27
C PHE A 12 -7.95 13.46 23.92
N ALA A 13 -8.73 13.28 22.85
CA ALA A 13 -8.88 14.13 21.66
C ALA A 13 -7.71 14.39 20.69
N GLY A 14 -7.68 13.60 19.61
CA GLY A 14 -7.26 14.01 18.27
C GLY A 14 -8.20 13.37 17.26
N ARG A 15 -9.23 14.09 16.81
CA ARG A 15 -10.24 13.60 15.86
C ARG A 15 -9.60 13.41 14.48
N ILE A 16 -9.16 12.19 14.19
CA ILE A 16 -9.05 11.73 12.81
C ILE A 16 -10.50 11.53 12.36
N VAL A 17 -10.95 12.33 11.38
CA VAL A 17 -12.18 12.04 10.64
C VAL A 17 -11.85 10.84 9.76
N CYS A 18 -11.94 9.67 10.38
CA CYS A 18 -12.15 8.42 9.68
C CYS A 18 -13.51 8.59 9.00
N VAL A 19 -13.54 8.74 7.68
CA VAL A 19 -14.78 8.61 6.92
C VAL A 19 -15.21 7.15 7.08
N MET A 20 -15.96 6.90 8.15
CA MET A 20 -16.64 5.64 8.39
C MET A 20 -17.70 5.50 7.30
N LEU A 21 -17.37 4.76 6.24
CA LEU A 21 -18.38 4.03 5.49
C LEU A 21 -18.94 2.99 6.45
N GLY A 22 -20.07 3.34 7.06
CA GLY A 22 -20.73 2.57 8.10
C GLY A 22 -20.95 1.12 7.68
N SER A 23 -20.40 0.21 8.48
CA SER A 23 -20.82 -1.18 8.52
C SER A 23 -22.22 -1.26 9.12
N ALA A 24 -23.24 -1.31 8.27
CA ALA A 24 -24.46 -2.01 8.59
C ALA A 24 -24.38 -3.38 7.89
N LEU A 25 -23.91 -4.39 8.63
CA LEU A 25 -24.20 -5.78 8.31
C LEU A 25 -25.73 -5.93 8.30
N ILE A 26 -26.32 -6.05 7.13
CA ILE A 26 -27.63 -6.70 6.98
C ILE A 26 -27.36 -7.95 6.16
N ALA A 27 -27.39 -9.09 6.84
CA ALA A 27 -27.51 -10.39 6.22
C ALA A 27 -28.91 -10.49 5.58
N THR A 28 -28.97 -10.61 4.26
CA THR A 28 -30.12 -11.18 3.56
C THR A 28 -29.61 -12.10 2.47
N PRO A 29 -30.05 -13.37 2.42
CA PRO A 29 -29.73 -14.28 1.32
C PRO A 29 -30.68 -13.97 0.16
N SER A 30 -30.15 -13.88 -1.08
CA SER A 30 -30.82 -14.34 -2.31
C SER A 30 -29.97 -14.04 -3.55
N SER A 31 -29.52 -15.13 -4.18
CA SER A 31 -29.51 -15.42 -5.62
C SER A 31 -29.00 -14.38 -6.65
N VAL A 32 -27.85 -14.73 -7.24
CA VAL A 32 -27.50 -14.74 -8.67
C VAL A 32 -27.45 -13.40 -9.44
N ALA A 33 -26.24 -12.99 -9.81
CA ALA A 33 -25.83 -12.84 -11.21
C ALA A 33 -24.30 -12.88 -11.30
N VAL A 34 -23.79 -14.01 -11.79
CA VAL A 34 -22.39 -14.21 -12.16
C VAL A 34 -22.09 -13.33 -13.36
N GLY A 35 -21.35 -12.24 -13.15
CA GLY A 35 -20.63 -11.52 -14.20
C GLY A 35 -19.21 -12.06 -14.25
N GLN A 36 -18.99 -13.12 -15.02
CA GLN A 36 -17.66 -13.50 -15.48
C GLN A 36 -17.13 -12.35 -16.35
N ASN A 37 -16.04 -11.73 -15.93
CA ASN A 37 -15.24 -10.89 -16.82
C ASN A 37 -13.77 -11.28 -16.64
N GLY A 38 -13.34 -12.07 -17.62
CA GLY A 38 -12.01 -12.05 -18.23
C GLY A 38 -10.82 -11.99 -17.31
N ASP A 39 -10.15 -13.14 -17.19
CA ASP A 39 -8.71 -13.21 -17.00
C ASP A 39 -8.03 -12.25 -18.00
N ARG A 40 -7.72 -11.03 -17.56
CA ARG A 40 -6.90 -10.08 -18.30
C ARG A 40 -5.47 -10.31 -17.79
N GLU A 41 -4.65 -10.90 -18.66
CA GLU A 41 -3.23 -11.12 -18.42
C GLU A 41 -2.55 -9.83 -17.96
N ASP A 42 -1.73 -9.99 -16.92
CA ASP A 42 -0.87 -9.02 -16.26
C ASP A 42 -0.09 -8.13 -17.24
N THR A 43 -0.64 -6.97 -17.61
CA THR A 43 0.14 -5.96 -18.35
C THR A 43 1.02 -5.16 -17.40
N ALA A 44 2.33 -5.31 -17.64
CA ALA A 44 3.48 -4.63 -17.04
C ALA A 44 3.99 -5.14 -15.68
N ARG A 45 4.10 -6.47 -15.50
CA ARG A 45 5.02 -7.06 -14.52
C ARG A 45 6.42 -7.16 -15.10
N THR A 46 7.20 -6.09 -15.09
CA THR A 46 8.66 -6.27 -15.08
C THR A 46 9.06 -6.67 -13.66
N ARG A 47 8.60 -7.85 -13.23
CA ARG A 47 9.04 -8.46 -11.98
C ARG A 47 10.50 -8.82 -12.19
N VAL A 48 11.39 -7.97 -11.70
CA VAL A 48 12.78 -8.37 -11.50
C VAL A 48 12.71 -9.52 -10.50
N ASN A 49 13.05 -10.73 -10.97
CA ASN A 49 13.13 -11.92 -10.13
C ASN A 49 14.42 -11.81 -9.32
N TRP A 50 14.37 -11.01 -8.26
CA TRP A 50 15.45 -10.92 -7.29
C TRP A 50 15.71 -12.31 -6.67
N CYS A 51 16.96 -12.76 -6.76
CA CYS A 51 17.43 -14.02 -6.20
C CYS A 51 18.31 -13.78 -4.97
N ASP A 52 18.62 -14.86 -4.27
CA ASP A 52 19.51 -14.89 -3.10
C ASP A 52 20.97 -14.48 -3.39
N ASN A 53 21.34 -14.39 -4.67
CA ASN A 53 22.65 -13.91 -5.10
C ASN A 53 22.67 -12.42 -5.42
N ASP A 54 21.51 -11.79 -5.56
CA ASP A 54 21.43 -10.37 -5.83
C ASP A 54 21.75 -9.59 -4.58
N ALA A 55 22.69 -8.66 -4.72
CA ALA A 55 23.03 -7.74 -3.66
C ALA A 55 22.03 -6.56 -3.74
N ILE A 56 21.37 -6.25 -2.62
CA ILE A 56 20.32 -5.24 -2.53
C ILE A 56 20.74 -4.20 -1.49
N PRO A 57 20.70 -2.89 -1.80
CA PRO A 57 21.13 -1.84 -0.87
C PRO A 57 20.03 -1.48 0.12
N PHE A 58 20.36 -0.69 1.15
CA PHE A 58 19.35 0.08 1.86
C PHE A 58 19.05 1.37 1.14
N LEU A 59 17.85 1.90 1.33
CA LEU A 59 17.43 3.13 0.69
C LEU A 59 17.22 4.20 1.75
N LYS A 60 18.03 5.25 1.72
CA LYS A 60 17.72 6.47 2.45
C LYS A 60 16.57 7.13 1.70
N ALA A 61 15.48 7.45 2.38
CA ALA A 61 14.27 7.96 1.76
C ALA A 61 13.99 9.40 2.17
N GLU A 62 13.90 10.28 1.19
CA GLU A 62 13.56 11.69 1.37
C GLU A 62 12.14 11.94 0.85
N THR A 63 11.31 12.62 1.64
CA THR A 63 9.93 12.96 1.22
C THR A 63 9.93 13.84 -0.02
N ILE A 64 9.17 13.45 -1.05
CA ILE A 64 8.86 14.35 -2.16
C ILE A 64 7.80 15.33 -1.69
N ALA A 65 8.18 16.59 -1.54
CA ALA A 65 7.23 17.66 -1.26
C ALA A 65 6.38 17.95 -2.51
N PRO A 66 5.08 18.24 -2.35
CA PRO A 66 4.23 18.66 -3.46
C PRO A 66 4.70 20.02 -4.02
N ILE A 67 4.46 20.24 -5.31
CA ILE A 67 4.83 21.46 -6.04
C ILE A 67 4.11 22.71 -5.47
N LYS A 68 2.96 22.53 -4.82
CA LYS A 68 2.21 23.58 -4.11
C LYS A 68 2.13 23.25 -2.63
N GLU A 69 2.10 24.27 -1.78
CA GLU A 69 1.94 24.08 -0.34
C GLU A 69 0.65 23.32 0.00
N ARG A 70 0.81 22.29 0.83
CA ARG A 70 -0.24 21.39 1.31
C ARG A 70 0.01 21.05 2.77
N GLN A 71 -0.99 20.45 3.42
CA GLN A 71 -0.83 19.99 4.79
C GLN A 71 -0.15 18.62 4.81
N GLN A 72 1.01 18.54 5.48
CA GLN A 72 1.68 17.28 5.76
C GLN A 72 1.08 16.65 7.01
N PHE A 73 0.93 15.32 6.97
CA PHE A 73 0.50 14.51 8.10
C PHE A 73 1.56 13.45 8.38
N THR A 74 1.56 12.93 9.60
CA THR A 74 2.47 11.84 10.01
C THR A 74 1.65 10.69 10.55
N SER A 75 1.80 9.50 9.97
CA SER A 75 1.28 8.23 10.48
C SER A 75 2.43 7.38 11.00
N ARG A 76 2.15 6.52 12.00
CA ARG A 76 3.13 5.53 12.46
C ARG A 76 3.44 4.47 11.40
N SER A 77 2.46 4.07 10.60
CA SER A 77 2.59 2.98 9.63
C SER A 77 3.02 3.44 8.23
N ALA A 78 2.75 4.70 7.88
CA ALA A 78 3.06 5.27 6.56
C ALA A 78 4.15 6.36 6.60
N GLY A 79 4.72 6.66 7.77
CA GLY A 79 5.59 7.82 7.94
C GLY A 79 4.87 9.14 7.61
N ALA A 80 5.63 10.13 7.15
CA ALA A 80 5.06 11.39 6.66
C ALA A 80 4.34 11.21 5.31
N TYR A 81 3.10 11.65 5.21
CA TYR A 81 2.28 11.59 4.00
C TYR A 81 1.49 12.89 3.80
N TRP A 82 0.92 13.06 2.61
CA TRP A 82 0.12 14.20 2.22
C TRP A 82 -1.32 13.75 1.96
N GLU A 83 -2.28 14.42 2.60
CA GLU A 83 -3.71 14.26 2.30
C GLU A 83 -4.18 15.44 1.46
N PHE A 84 -4.87 15.13 0.37
CA PHE A 84 -5.48 16.10 -0.52
C PHE A 84 -6.98 15.92 -0.46
N GLN A 85 -7.70 16.93 0.05
CA GLN A 85 -9.13 17.05 -0.17
C GLN A 85 -9.32 17.95 -1.38
N ALA A 86 -9.29 17.34 -2.56
CA ALA A 86 -9.35 18.07 -3.81
C ALA A 86 -10.78 18.02 -4.35
N GLY A 87 -11.49 19.16 -4.31
CA GLY A 87 -12.53 19.45 -5.30
C GLY A 87 -11.93 19.92 -6.64
N GLU A 88 -10.60 19.76 -6.82
CA GLU A 88 -9.83 20.37 -7.90
C GLU A 88 -10.17 19.70 -9.24
N MET A 89 -10.63 20.51 -10.20
CA MET A 89 -10.68 20.08 -11.59
C MET A 89 -9.25 20.03 -12.10
N LEU A 90 -8.82 18.86 -12.59
CA LEU A 90 -7.57 18.71 -13.33
C LEU A 90 -7.61 19.65 -14.53
N GLY A 91 -6.74 20.66 -14.52
CA GLY A 91 -6.70 21.69 -15.55
C GLY A 91 -6.25 21.06 -16.88
N GLY A 92 -7.16 20.94 -17.85
CA GLY A 92 -6.80 20.69 -19.24
C GLY A 92 -7.29 19.38 -19.86
N VAL A 93 -7.83 18.43 -19.08
CA VAL A 93 -8.54 17.27 -19.65
C VAL A 93 -10.04 17.51 -19.57
N GLY A 94 -10.62 17.98 -20.68
CA GLY A 94 -12.03 17.87 -21.05
C GLY A 94 -13.04 17.83 -19.90
N THR A 95 -13.46 19.00 -19.46
CA THR A 95 -14.70 19.24 -18.72
C THR A 95 -15.86 18.38 -19.25
N ASN A 96 -16.50 17.60 -18.36
CA ASN A 96 -17.76 16.86 -18.54
C ASN A 96 -17.70 15.45 -19.15
N SER A 97 -16.53 14.91 -19.46
CA SER A 97 -16.43 13.50 -19.84
C SER A 97 -16.63 12.62 -18.61
N ARG A 98 -17.76 11.90 -18.53
CA ARG A 98 -17.95 10.84 -17.54
C ARG A 98 -16.73 9.91 -17.60
N VAL A 99 -16.16 9.56 -16.45
CA VAL A 99 -15.21 8.43 -16.40
C VAL A 99 -16.01 7.19 -16.68
N THR A 100 -15.84 6.61 -17.86
CA THR A 100 -16.62 5.45 -18.31
C THR A 100 -15.93 4.12 -18.03
N GLY A 101 -14.75 4.12 -17.41
CA GLY A 101 -14.01 2.88 -17.13
C GLY A 101 -12.72 3.08 -16.34
N GLU A 102 -12.12 1.95 -15.96
CA GLU A 102 -10.90 1.88 -15.14
C GLU A 102 -9.67 2.48 -15.83
N GLU A 103 -9.53 2.29 -17.16
CA GLU A 103 -8.41 2.82 -17.94
C GLU A 103 -8.33 4.36 -17.87
N GLN A 104 -9.49 5.04 -17.90
CA GLN A 104 -9.55 6.49 -17.75
C GLN A 104 -9.27 6.93 -16.31
N ALA A 105 -9.68 6.14 -15.31
CA ALA A 105 -9.35 6.41 -13.91
C ALA A 105 -7.83 6.29 -13.66
N GLU A 106 -7.19 5.26 -14.22
CA GLU A 106 -5.73 5.11 -14.21
C GLU A 106 -5.04 6.35 -14.79
N MET A 107 -5.41 6.75 -16.01
CA MET A 107 -4.79 7.88 -16.69
C MET A 107 -4.92 9.18 -15.88
N LEU A 108 -6.12 9.45 -15.33
CA LEU A 108 -6.36 10.64 -14.51
C LEU A 108 -5.56 10.60 -13.20
N ALA A 109 -5.42 9.44 -12.57
CA ALA A 109 -4.62 9.30 -11.36
C ALA A 109 -3.13 9.59 -11.63
N ARG A 110 -2.58 9.01 -12.71
CA ARG A 110 -1.19 9.25 -13.12
C ARG A 110 -0.93 10.71 -13.45
N LEU A 111 -1.82 11.33 -14.22
CA LEU A 111 -1.72 12.76 -14.56
C LEU A 111 -1.75 13.62 -13.30
N TRP A 112 -2.71 13.38 -12.40
CA TRP A 112 -2.84 14.14 -11.16
C TRP A 112 -1.58 14.03 -10.29
N VAL A 113 -1.02 12.83 -10.14
CA VAL A 113 0.22 12.64 -9.36
C VAL A 113 1.39 13.39 -10.01
N GLY A 114 1.56 13.27 -11.33
CA GLY A 114 2.61 13.98 -12.05
C GLY A 114 2.50 15.50 -11.94
N GLU A 115 1.29 16.05 -12.00
CA GLU A 115 1.04 17.50 -11.84
C GLU A 115 1.38 18.01 -10.43
N HIS A 116 1.25 17.17 -9.40
CA HIS A 116 1.42 17.59 -8.01
C HIS A 116 2.82 17.30 -7.45
N PHE A 117 3.50 16.28 -7.96
CA PHE A 117 4.78 15.81 -7.44
C PHE A 117 5.92 15.86 -8.46
N GLY A 118 5.61 16.20 -9.72
CA GLY A 118 6.56 16.22 -10.81
C GLY A 118 6.84 14.84 -11.39
N GLU A 119 7.91 14.75 -12.18
CA GLU A 119 8.38 13.47 -12.71
C GLU A 119 8.97 12.60 -11.60
N MET A 120 8.70 11.30 -11.67
CA MET A 120 9.34 10.31 -10.80
C MET A 120 10.86 10.30 -11.07
N PRO A 121 11.70 10.06 -10.05
CA PRO A 121 13.15 9.88 -10.25
C PRO A 121 13.47 8.78 -11.26
N GLU A 122 14.61 8.88 -11.98
CA GLU A 122 15.03 7.98 -13.08
C GLU A 122 15.06 6.47 -12.75
N HIS A 123 15.02 6.13 -11.47
CA HIS A 123 15.10 4.75 -10.97
C HIS A 123 13.84 4.30 -10.21
N ALA A 124 12.82 5.17 -10.17
CA ALA A 124 11.55 4.91 -9.53
C ALA A 124 10.42 5.04 -10.56
N SER A 125 9.44 4.15 -10.48
CA SER A 125 8.20 4.24 -11.24
C SER A 125 7.01 4.10 -10.31
N LEU A 126 5.83 4.52 -10.79
CA LEU A 126 4.57 4.25 -10.12
C LEU A 126 3.82 3.16 -10.87
N GLU A 127 3.59 2.04 -10.18
CA GLU A 127 2.84 0.91 -10.71
C GLU A 127 1.44 0.89 -10.11
N ILE A 128 0.44 0.57 -10.93
CA ILE A 128 -0.92 0.37 -10.44
C ILE A 128 -1.03 -1.04 -9.92
N VAL A 129 -1.35 -1.17 -8.64
CA VAL A 129 -1.51 -2.47 -7.98
C VAL A 129 -2.96 -2.92 -7.93
N LYS A 130 -3.91 -1.97 -7.92
CA LYS A 130 -5.34 -2.25 -7.80
C LYS A 130 -6.17 -1.05 -8.24
N ILE A 131 -7.28 -1.31 -8.92
CA ILE A 131 -8.34 -0.33 -9.12
C ILE A 131 -9.60 -0.91 -8.49
N VAL A 132 -10.25 -0.16 -7.61
CA VAL A 132 -11.51 -0.57 -6.97
C VAL A 132 -12.61 0.37 -7.42
N ARG A 133 -13.56 -0.16 -8.17
CA ARG A 133 -14.82 0.54 -8.51
C ARG A 133 -15.84 0.36 -7.40
N ARG A 134 -16.47 1.45 -6.97
CA ARG A 134 -17.61 1.47 -6.05
C ARG A 134 -18.70 2.38 -6.60
N ASP A 135 -19.91 1.87 -6.64
CA ASP A 135 -21.08 2.65 -7.02
C ASP A 135 -21.65 3.29 -5.74
N VAL A 136 -21.55 4.63 -5.63
CA VAL A 136 -21.95 5.38 -4.43
C VAL A 136 -23.03 6.41 -4.73
N PRO A 137 -23.97 6.66 -3.79
CA PRO A 137 -25.01 7.68 -3.97
C PRO A 137 -24.42 9.04 -4.30
N ASP A 138 -25.02 9.70 -5.28
CA ASP A 138 -24.61 11.01 -5.75
C ASP A 138 -25.28 12.12 -4.93
N PRO A 139 -24.53 12.91 -4.15
CA PRO A 139 -25.13 14.01 -3.40
C PRO A 139 -25.60 15.15 -4.31
N ASP A 140 -25.09 15.23 -5.54
CA ASP A 140 -25.40 16.32 -6.49
C ASP A 140 -26.46 15.91 -7.54
N ASN A 141 -26.95 14.68 -7.51
CA ASN A 141 -27.89 14.16 -8.51
C ASN A 141 -28.71 12.99 -7.95
N ASP A 142 -29.95 12.83 -8.39
CA ASP A 142 -30.77 11.66 -8.05
C ASP A 142 -30.24 10.42 -8.80
N GLY A 143 -29.19 9.79 -8.26
CA GLY A 143 -28.57 8.62 -8.88
C GLY A 143 -27.35 8.07 -8.12
N VAL A 144 -26.75 7.03 -8.71
CA VAL A 144 -25.52 6.42 -8.25
C VAL A 144 -24.42 6.75 -9.24
N SER A 145 -23.27 7.22 -8.74
CA SER A 145 -22.11 7.59 -9.55
C SER A 145 -20.93 6.69 -9.21
N PRO A 146 -20.20 6.15 -10.21
CA PRO A 146 -19.02 5.34 -9.95
C PRO A 146 -17.92 6.19 -9.32
N VAL A 147 -17.30 5.63 -8.30
CA VAL A 147 -16.05 6.08 -7.67
C VAL A 147 -15.00 5.02 -7.92
N TYR A 148 -13.85 5.44 -8.40
CA TYR A 148 -12.68 4.59 -8.60
C TYR A 148 -11.63 4.96 -7.56
N VAL A 149 -11.13 3.97 -6.83
CA VAL A 149 -9.95 4.12 -5.99
C VAL A 149 -8.80 3.45 -6.71
N VAL A 150 -7.86 4.25 -7.20
CA VAL A 150 -6.66 3.80 -7.90
C VAL A 150 -5.53 3.72 -6.88
N PHE A 151 -5.01 2.52 -6.66
CA PHE A 151 -3.89 2.26 -5.77
C PHE A 151 -2.61 2.17 -6.60
N LEU A 152 -1.73 3.15 -6.44
CA LEU A 152 -0.39 3.16 -7.02
C LEU A 152 0.63 2.86 -5.93
N LYS A 153 1.64 2.05 -6.27
CA LYS A 153 2.83 1.83 -5.43
C LYS A 153 4.08 2.29 -6.14
N GLU A 154 5.01 2.85 -5.37
CA GLU A 154 6.35 3.12 -5.86
C GLU A 154 7.11 1.82 -6.06
N ASN A 155 7.74 1.69 -7.23
CA ASN A 155 8.66 0.63 -7.58
C ASN A 155 10.05 1.24 -7.78
N PHE A 156 11.05 0.74 -7.05
CA PHE A 156 12.45 1.13 -7.20
C PHE A 156 13.25 -0.04 -7.77
N HIS A 157 13.83 0.14 -8.96
CA HIS A 157 14.58 -0.91 -9.69
C HIS A 157 13.86 -2.28 -9.78
N GLY A 158 12.57 -2.29 -10.04
CA GLY A 158 11.78 -3.52 -10.14
C GLY A 158 11.35 -4.13 -8.80
N MET A 159 11.60 -3.46 -7.68
CA MET A 159 11.14 -3.87 -6.35
C MET A 159 10.14 -2.86 -5.79
N MET A 160 8.96 -3.34 -5.42
CA MET A 160 7.93 -2.51 -4.78
C MET A 160 8.44 -1.96 -3.45
N THR A 161 7.96 -0.77 -3.08
CA THR A 161 8.18 -0.16 -1.77
C THR A 161 6.88 -0.13 -0.95
N CYS A 162 6.96 0.30 0.30
CA CYS A 162 5.79 0.55 1.14
C CYS A 162 5.08 1.86 0.78
N ASN A 163 5.74 2.75 0.04
CA ASN A 163 5.27 4.07 -0.36
C ASN A 163 4.27 3.98 -1.52
N PHE A 164 3.35 4.94 -1.58
CA PHE A 164 2.13 4.81 -2.39
C PHE A 164 1.52 6.15 -2.79
N ALA A 165 0.65 6.09 -3.80
CA ALA A 165 -0.33 7.13 -4.09
C ALA A 165 -1.70 6.47 -4.26
N ASN A 166 -2.66 6.79 -3.40
CA ASN A 166 -4.04 6.33 -3.50
C ASN A 166 -4.91 7.49 -3.96
N VAL A 167 -5.47 7.39 -5.16
CA VAL A 167 -6.22 8.47 -5.79
C VAL A 167 -7.68 8.06 -5.95
N VAL A 168 -8.60 8.85 -5.38
CA VAL A 168 -10.04 8.64 -5.47
C VAL A 168 -10.60 9.52 -6.58
N ILE A 169 -11.19 8.89 -7.59
CA ILE A 169 -11.73 9.56 -8.77
C ILE A 169 -13.25 9.38 -8.84
N ARG A 170 -13.96 10.48 -9.05
CA ARG A 170 -15.41 10.51 -9.22
C ARG A 170 -15.78 11.52 -10.29
N LYS A 171 -16.67 11.15 -11.22
CA LYS A 171 -17.15 12.05 -12.31
C LYS A 171 -16.00 12.75 -13.07
N GLY A 172 -14.87 12.08 -13.29
CA GLY A 172 -13.71 12.68 -13.98
C GLY A 172 -12.90 13.67 -13.15
N ARG A 173 -13.09 13.71 -11.83
CA ARG A 173 -12.33 14.56 -10.91
C ARG A 173 -11.67 13.71 -9.83
N VAL A 174 -10.45 14.08 -9.45
CA VAL A 174 -9.83 13.56 -8.23
C VAL A 174 -10.52 14.24 -7.05
N GLN A 175 -11.19 13.45 -6.21
CA GLN A 175 -11.91 13.92 -5.01
C GLN A 175 -10.99 13.97 -3.79
N THR A 176 -10.16 12.96 -3.66
CA THR A 176 -9.25 12.81 -2.54
C THR A 176 -8.03 12.04 -3.00
N ALA A 177 -6.86 12.39 -2.47
CA ALA A 177 -5.67 11.58 -2.64
C ALA A 177 -4.90 11.47 -1.32
N LEU A 178 -4.33 10.28 -1.09
CA LEU A 178 -3.39 10.03 -0.02
C LEU A 178 -2.06 9.64 -0.66
N VAL A 179 -1.02 10.41 -0.40
CA VAL A 179 0.24 10.27 -1.14
C VAL A 179 1.43 10.30 -0.18
N ASP A 180 2.26 9.27 -0.28
CA ASP A 180 3.57 9.19 0.34
C ASP A 180 4.54 8.70 -0.73
N LEU A 181 5.31 9.63 -1.29
CA LEU A 181 6.29 9.37 -2.36
C LEU A 181 7.67 9.83 -1.91
N ARG A 182 8.71 9.12 -2.35
CA ARG A 182 10.07 9.30 -1.85
C ARG A 182 11.12 9.33 -2.95
N ARG A 183 12.19 10.07 -2.68
CA ARG A 183 13.46 9.96 -3.40
C ARG A 183 14.37 9.01 -2.63
N TYR A 184 14.95 8.06 -3.34
CA TYR A 184 15.80 7.04 -2.73
C TYR A 184 17.26 7.26 -3.09
N THR A 185 18.13 7.19 -2.08
CA THR A 185 19.58 7.09 -2.28
C THR A 185 20.07 5.77 -1.69
N PRO A 186 20.67 4.86 -2.48
CA PRO A 186 21.31 3.66 -1.96
C PRO A 186 22.40 4.00 -0.93
N PHE A 187 22.40 3.34 0.22
CA PHE A 187 23.43 3.50 1.25
C PHE A 187 23.72 2.19 2.00
N GLY A 188 24.82 2.16 2.76
CA GLY A 188 25.19 1.00 3.58
C GLY A 188 25.75 -0.20 2.82
N GLY A 189 26.05 -0.03 1.52
CA GLY A 189 26.51 -1.10 0.64
C GLY A 189 25.41 -2.05 0.21
N TYR A 190 25.70 -2.89 -0.78
CA TYR A 190 24.77 -3.91 -1.24
C TYR A 190 24.94 -5.19 -0.42
N GLN A 191 23.84 -5.76 0.08
CA GLN A 191 23.86 -6.94 0.94
C GLN A 191 23.11 -8.10 0.28
N LYS A 192 23.59 -9.32 0.47
CA LYS A 192 22.88 -10.52 -0.01
C LYS A 192 21.61 -10.73 0.80
N CYS A 193 20.52 -11.04 0.12
CA CYS A 193 19.28 -11.46 0.75
C CYS A 193 19.23 -12.98 0.91
N ILE A 194 18.58 -13.44 1.97
CA ILE A 194 18.19 -14.85 2.12
C ILE A 194 17.17 -15.21 1.06
N SER A 195 17.15 -16.48 0.65
CA SER A 195 16.19 -16.98 -0.32
C SER A 195 14.75 -16.97 0.21
N LYS A 196 13.78 -17.04 -0.71
CA LYS A 196 12.35 -17.17 -0.37
C LYS A 196 12.08 -18.42 0.46
N GLU A 197 12.78 -19.52 0.21
CA GLU A 197 12.65 -20.78 0.94
C GLU A 197 13.13 -20.62 2.39
N HIS A 198 14.25 -19.94 2.60
CA HIS A 198 14.74 -19.63 3.94
C HIS A 198 13.77 -18.72 4.69
N ALA A 199 13.21 -17.71 4.03
CA ALA A 199 12.22 -16.82 4.61
C ALA A 199 10.93 -17.57 4.98
N THR A 200 10.39 -18.40 4.08
CA THR A 200 9.23 -19.26 4.34
C THR A 200 9.47 -20.18 5.53
N LYS A 201 10.64 -20.82 5.60
CA LYS A 201 11.03 -21.68 6.74
C LYS A 201 11.07 -20.89 8.05
N ALA A 202 11.69 -19.71 8.06
CA ALA A 202 11.77 -18.85 9.24
C ALA A 202 10.38 -18.44 9.76
N MET A 203 9.47 -18.04 8.86
CA MET A 203 8.09 -17.72 9.21
C MET A 203 7.33 -18.93 9.77
N ARG A 204 7.47 -20.09 9.11
CA ARG A 204 6.85 -21.33 9.55
C ARG A 204 7.30 -21.73 10.96
N GLU A 205 8.59 -21.66 11.23
CA GLU A 205 9.17 -21.92 12.56
C GLU A 205 8.67 -20.91 13.60
N PHE A 206 8.53 -19.64 13.21
CA PHE A 206 8.00 -18.59 14.07
C PHE A 206 6.53 -18.89 14.48
N ILE A 207 5.67 -19.20 13.51
CA ILE A 207 4.27 -19.55 13.72
C ILE A 207 4.15 -20.82 14.58
N GLN A 208 4.99 -21.83 14.34
CA GLN A 208 5.04 -23.04 15.16
C GLN A 208 5.44 -22.74 16.62
N LYS A 209 6.46 -21.91 16.85
CA LYS A 209 6.87 -21.47 18.19
C LYS A 209 5.79 -20.69 18.93
N ARG A 210 4.86 -20.05 18.19
CA ARG A 210 3.68 -19.36 18.73
C ARG A 210 2.52 -20.31 19.06
N GLY A 211 2.70 -21.61 18.89
CA GLY A 211 1.71 -22.63 19.28
C GLY A 211 0.70 -22.97 18.19
N ALA A 212 1.01 -22.69 16.91
CA ALA A 212 0.14 -23.08 15.82
C ALA A 212 -0.04 -24.60 15.74
N SER A 213 -1.28 -25.03 15.45
CA SER A 213 -1.61 -26.44 15.27
C SER A 213 -1.05 -27.00 13.95
N ALA A 214 -1.01 -28.32 13.83
CA ALA A 214 -0.61 -28.98 12.58
C ALA A 214 -1.49 -28.57 11.39
N GLU A 215 -2.78 -28.32 11.63
CA GLU A 215 -3.71 -27.85 10.59
C GLU A 215 -3.39 -26.42 10.15
N GLN A 216 -3.12 -25.51 11.10
CA GLN A 216 -2.72 -24.14 10.79
C GLN A 216 -1.39 -24.09 10.02
N LEU A 217 -0.44 -24.95 10.37
CA LEU A 217 0.83 -25.06 9.65
C LEU A 217 0.65 -25.60 8.23
N ARG A 218 -0.24 -26.58 8.01
CA ARG A 218 -0.58 -27.04 6.65
C ARG A 218 -1.22 -25.93 5.83
N HIS A 219 -2.17 -25.20 6.40
CA HIS A 219 -2.80 -24.07 5.72
C HIS A 219 -1.79 -22.98 5.38
N PHE A 220 -0.84 -22.70 6.27
CA PHE A 220 0.28 -21.81 5.97
C PHE A 220 1.10 -22.33 4.78
N ASP A 221 1.52 -23.60 4.82
CA ASP A 221 2.35 -24.21 3.78
C ASP A 221 1.66 -24.18 2.40
N GLU A 222 0.32 -24.31 2.35
CA GLU A 222 -0.48 -24.25 1.12
C GLU A 222 -0.74 -22.82 0.60
N SER A 223 -0.73 -21.82 1.49
CA SER A 223 -1.24 -20.48 1.18
C SER A 223 -0.19 -19.37 1.19
N ILE A 224 1.03 -19.68 1.63
CA ILE A 224 2.13 -18.72 1.79
C ILE A 224 2.59 -18.20 0.43
N GLU A 225 2.52 -16.89 0.26
CA GLU A 225 3.09 -16.17 -0.88
C GLU A 225 3.94 -15.02 -0.36
N LEU A 226 5.27 -15.24 -0.33
CA LEU A 226 6.22 -14.18 0.00
C LEU A 226 6.60 -13.37 -1.25
N ARG A 227 6.68 -12.05 -1.07
CA ARG A 227 7.16 -11.07 -2.04
C ARG A 227 8.27 -10.24 -1.42
N LEU A 228 9.36 -10.03 -2.15
CA LEU A 228 10.44 -9.16 -1.71
C LEU A 228 10.05 -7.71 -2.00
N MET A 229 10.12 -6.85 -0.99
CA MET A 229 9.80 -5.43 -1.12
C MET A 229 10.65 -4.58 -0.17
N TYR A 230 10.73 -3.28 -0.44
CA TYR A 230 11.26 -2.32 0.51
C TYR A 230 10.16 -1.89 1.49
N SER A 231 10.46 -1.89 2.77
CA SER A 231 9.61 -1.25 3.79
C SER A 231 10.46 -0.51 4.81
N TRP A 232 9.82 0.34 5.60
CA TRP A 232 10.47 1.12 6.64
C TRP A 232 11.25 0.22 7.61
N SER A 233 12.50 0.60 7.88
CA SER A 233 13.27 -0.09 8.91
C SER A 233 12.63 0.13 10.28
N PRO A 234 12.35 -0.94 11.04
CA PRO A 234 11.88 -0.82 12.40
C PRO A 234 12.99 -0.35 13.38
N GLN A 235 14.24 -0.31 12.93
CA GLN A 235 15.36 0.20 13.71
C GLN A 235 15.87 1.50 13.07
N PRO A 236 15.61 2.68 13.66
CA PRO A 236 16.20 3.90 13.16
C PRO A 236 17.73 3.85 13.32
N LEU A 237 18.44 4.21 12.25
CA LEU A 237 19.88 4.43 12.24
C LEU A 237 20.01 5.95 12.30
N LYS A 238 20.32 6.49 13.48
CA LYS A 238 20.67 7.90 13.68
C LYS A 238 19.75 8.90 12.96
N ASP A 239 18.51 9.02 13.41
CA ASP A 239 17.56 10.06 12.95
C ASP A 239 17.27 10.09 11.43
N GLU A 240 17.67 9.06 10.68
CA GLU A 240 17.37 8.93 9.26
C GLU A 240 16.26 7.91 9.02
N GLU A 241 15.27 8.28 8.20
CA GLU A 241 14.26 7.36 7.67
C GLU A 241 14.89 6.56 6.52
N PHE A 242 14.91 5.24 6.64
CA PHE A 242 15.40 4.37 5.58
C PHE A 242 14.56 3.12 5.41
N LEU A 243 14.56 2.59 4.18
CA LEU A 243 13.93 1.35 3.82
C LEU A 243 14.96 0.24 3.72
N ILE A 244 14.53 -0.94 4.12
CA ILE A 244 15.29 -2.19 4.02
C ILE A 244 14.49 -3.22 3.22
N PRO A 245 15.17 -4.15 2.53
CA PRO A 245 14.50 -5.25 1.86
C PRO A 245 13.89 -6.22 2.88
N LEU A 246 12.61 -6.53 2.72
CA LEU A 246 11.84 -7.44 3.56
C LEU A 246 11.05 -8.41 2.69
N TRP A 247 10.87 -9.65 3.18
CA TRP A 247 9.87 -10.55 2.64
C TRP A 247 8.53 -10.25 3.30
N ASP A 248 7.57 -9.81 2.49
CA ASP A 248 6.21 -9.49 2.86
C ASP A 248 5.26 -10.65 2.49
N MET A 249 4.27 -10.89 3.35
CA MET A 249 3.20 -11.88 3.13
C MET A 249 1.98 -11.30 2.39
N GLY A 250 2.03 -10.03 2.01
CA GLY A 250 0.97 -9.34 1.27
C GLY A 250 -0.29 -9.15 2.09
N GLU A 251 -1.45 -9.22 1.44
CA GLU A 251 -2.77 -8.99 2.07
C GLU A 251 -3.11 -10.00 3.19
N LYS A 252 -2.30 -11.06 3.40
CA LYS A 252 -2.56 -12.15 4.35
C LYS A 252 -1.83 -12.03 5.69
N GLY A 253 -0.94 -11.06 5.92
CA GLY A 253 -0.22 -11.00 7.19
C GLY A 253 0.40 -9.64 7.53
N GLY A 254 0.23 -9.19 8.78
CA GLY A 254 0.98 -8.07 9.38
C GLY A 254 2.40 -8.46 9.82
N PHE A 255 3.02 -9.41 9.11
CA PHE A 255 4.34 -9.93 9.44
C PHE A 255 5.32 -9.65 8.32
N LEU A 256 6.49 -9.18 8.70
CA LEU A 256 7.60 -8.89 7.79
C LEU A 256 8.81 -9.72 8.19
N ILE A 257 9.58 -10.19 7.22
CA ILE A 257 10.81 -10.96 7.47
C ILE A 257 11.98 -10.16 6.94
N ASP A 258 12.96 -9.84 7.80
CA ASP A 258 14.17 -9.15 7.37
C ASP A 258 14.91 -9.99 6.32
N ALA A 259 14.99 -9.50 5.09
CA ALA A 259 15.50 -10.28 3.98
C ALA A 259 17.01 -10.56 4.10
N ARG A 260 17.72 -9.97 5.06
CA ARG A 260 19.15 -10.27 5.30
C ARG A 260 19.37 -11.34 6.34
N THR A 261 18.50 -11.36 7.36
CA THR A 261 18.73 -12.13 8.58
C THR A 261 17.71 -13.25 8.78
N GLY A 262 16.58 -13.21 8.07
CA GLY A 262 15.45 -14.13 8.29
C GLY A 262 14.69 -13.87 9.58
N VAL A 263 14.97 -12.77 10.28
CA VAL A 263 14.27 -12.43 11.51
C VAL A 263 12.86 -11.96 11.18
N VAL A 264 11.86 -12.70 11.69
CA VAL A 264 10.43 -12.38 11.60
C VAL A 264 10.07 -11.28 12.59
N ARG A 265 9.31 -10.27 12.12
CA ARG A 265 8.85 -9.11 12.88
C ARG A 265 7.36 -8.85 12.62
N PHE A 266 6.73 -8.12 13.54
CA PHE A 266 5.38 -7.60 13.37
C PHE A 266 5.44 -6.16 12.86
N GLU A 267 4.50 -5.78 12.00
CA GLU A 267 4.10 -4.37 11.89
C GLU A 267 3.23 -4.05 13.12
N ASP A 268 3.75 -3.24 14.05
CA ASP A 268 3.00 -2.72 15.21
C ASP A 268 2.16 -1.48 14.84
#